data_AF-A0A968BVE6-F1
#
_entry.id   AF-A0A968BVE6-F1
#
_cell.length_a   1.000
_cell.length_b   1.000
_cell.length_c   1.000
_cell.angle_alpha   90.00
_cell.angle_beta   90.00
_cell.angle_gamma   90.00
#
_symmetry.space_group_name_H-M   'P 1'
#
loop_
_entity.id
_entity.type
_entity.pdbx_description
1 polymer ?
#
loop_
_entity_poly.entity_id
_entity_poly.type
_entity_poly.pdbx_seq_one_letter_code
_entity_poly.pdbx_strand_id
1 'polypeptide(L)'
;MRILVPGLNRMTLDMRTWPNTQLITLGELADHMPAKFPSLMVMEYLEGDESSADTFDGFGPTLGFTKIRRDCRMGVHHDHTALYDQELMDYGRRVVERLGLEYFVNVQFMDGYLLEVNPRISTMFYTERFNMPALGVKLALGLVDEAEVTLPDGIRSQYYLDLRSYGG
;
A
#
# COMPACT_ATOMS: atom_id res chain seq x y z
N MET A 1 -3.69 -5.01 -9.77
CA MET A 1 -2.76 -6.05 -10.23
C MET A 1 -3.54 -7.10 -11.01
N ARG A 2 -2.98 -7.63 -12.12
CA ARG A 2 -3.52 -8.78 -12.85
C ARG A 2 -2.50 -9.91 -12.78
N ILE A 3 -2.95 -11.15 -12.61
CA ILE A 3 -2.07 -12.33 -12.46
C ILE A 3 -2.22 -13.19 -13.72
N LEU A 4 -1.12 -13.37 -14.45
CA LEU A 4 -1.04 -14.27 -15.59
C LEU A 4 -0.74 -15.68 -15.11
N VAL A 5 -1.65 -16.63 -15.40
CA VAL A 5 -1.46 -18.04 -15.03
C VAL A 5 -1.28 -18.89 -16.30
N PRO A 6 -0.14 -19.58 -16.47
CA PRO A 6 0.06 -20.50 -17.59
C PRO A 6 -0.99 -21.61 -17.61
N GLY A 7 -1.62 -21.86 -18.77
CA GLY A 7 -2.57 -22.97 -18.95
C GLY A 7 -3.99 -22.74 -18.41
N LEU A 8 -4.30 -21.54 -17.89
CA LEU A 8 -5.64 -21.21 -17.43
C LEU A 8 -6.62 -21.13 -18.62
N ASN A 9 -7.72 -21.89 -18.58
CA ASN A 9 -8.79 -21.86 -19.58
C ASN A 9 -9.97 -21.00 -19.08
N ARG A 10 -10.54 -20.19 -19.97
CA ARG A 10 -11.64 -19.25 -19.71
C ARG A 10 -12.85 -19.86 -19.01
N MET A 11 -13.21 -21.10 -19.33
CA MET A 11 -14.33 -21.80 -18.64
C MET A 11 -14.11 -21.93 -17.12
N THR A 12 -12.85 -22.01 -16.68
CA THR A 12 -12.51 -22.10 -15.25
C THR A 12 -12.61 -20.74 -14.56
N LEU A 13 -12.44 -19.64 -15.30
CA LEU A 13 -12.51 -18.27 -14.79
C LEU A 13 -13.96 -17.82 -14.54
N ASP A 14 -14.83 -18.08 -15.52
CA ASP A 14 -16.23 -17.64 -15.56
C ASP A 14 -17.07 -18.27 -14.43
N MET A 15 -16.71 -19.48 -13.99
CA MET A 15 -17.50 -20.22 -12.99
C MET A 15 -17.16 -19.90 -11.53
N ARG A 16 -16.08 -19.15 -11.23
CA ARG A 16 -15.62 -18.99 -9.83
C ARG A 16 -15.50 -17.56 -9.32
N THR A 17 -15.30 -16.54 -10.16
CA THR A 17 -14.72 -15.26 -9.65
C THR A 17 -15.11 -13.95 -10.35
N TRP A 18 -16.04 -13.94 -11.31
CA TRP A 18 -16.47 -12.68 -11.96
C TRP A 18 -17.39 -11.86 -11.02
N PRO A 19 -17.26 -10.52 -10.90
CA PRO A 19 -16.34 -9.58 -11.58
C PRO A 19 -15.03 -9.28 -10.80
N ASN A 20 -14.76 -9.97 -9.70
CA ASN A 20 -13.67 -9.63 -8.77
C ASN A 20 -12.35 -10.37 -9.01
N THR A 21 -12.20 -11.09 -10.12
CA THR A 21 -11.00 -11.89 -10.40
C THR A 21 -9.82 -11.03 -10.85
N GLN A 22 -8.66 -11.26 -10.23
CA GLN A 22 -7.39 -10.65 -10.67
C GLN A 22 -6.74 -11.45 -11.81
N LEU A 23 -7.22 -12.65 -12.11
CA LEU A 23 -6.61 -13.53 -13.10
C LEU A 23 -6.91 -13.03 -14.53
N ILE A 24 -5.97 -13.26 -15.45
CA ILE A 24 -6.13 -13.03 -16.89
C ILE A 24 -5.33 -14.09 -17.66
N THR A 25 -5.83 -14.54 -18.80
CA THR A 25 -5.06 -15.44 -19.68
C THR A 25 -4.12 -14.65 -20.60
N LEU A 26 -3.06 -15.30 -21.09
CA LEU A 26 -2.15 -14.66 -22.06
C LEU A 26 -2.86 -14.29 -23.38
N GLY A 27 -3.80 -15.13 -23.83
CA GLY A 27 -4.60 -14.87 -25.02
C GLY A 27 -5.45 -13.60 -24.88
N GLU A 28 -6.16 -13.45 -23.76
CA GLU A 28 -6.96 -12.25 -23.49
C GLU A 28 -6.09 -10.98 -23.39
N LEU A 29 -4.91 -11.08 -22.77
CA LEU A 29 -3.98 -9.95 -22.74
C LEU A 29 -3.54 -9.55 -24.15
N ALA A 30 -3.23 -10.53 -25.01
CA ALA A 30 -2.83 -10.28 -26.38
C ALA A 30 -3.96 -9.66 -27.22
N ASP A 31 -5.19 -10.15 -27.09
CA ASP A 31 -6.36 -9.63 -27.82
C ASP A 31 -6.70 -8.17 -27.46
N HIS A 32 -6.32 -7.74 -26.25
CA HIS A 32 -6.54 -6.39 -25.75
C HIS A 32 -5.30 -5.50 -25.76
N MET A 33 -4.16 -5.97 -26.30
CA MET A 33 -2.95 -5.14 -26.39
C MET A 33 -3.11 -4.04 -27.46
N PRO A 34 -3.07 -2.74 -27.08
CA PRO A 34 -2.98 -1.67 -28.06
C PRO A 34 -1.67 -1.74 -28.86
N ALA A 35 -1.68 -1.20 -30.07
CA ALA A 35 -0.51 -1.10 -30.95
C ALA A 35 0.69 -0.38 -30.29
N LYS A 36 0.42 0.49 -29.31
CA LYS A 36 1.43 1.09 -28.42
C LYS A 36 1.11 0.69 -26.99
N PHE A 37 1.94 -0.17 -26.43
CA PHE A 37 1.79 -0.69 -25.07
C PHE A 37 2.88 -0.10 -24.15
N PRO A 38 2.55 0.28 -22.90
CA PRO A 38 3.57 0.75 -21.96
C PRO A 38 4.57 -0.36 -21.66
N SER A 39 5.82 0.02 -21.39
CA SER A 39 6.81 -0.92 -20.86
C SER A 39 6.35 -1.37 -19.47
N LEU A 40 6.13 -2.67 -19.30
CA LEU A 40 5.75 -3.26 -18.03
C LEU A 40 6.92 -4.03 -17.42
N MET A 41 6.96 -4.08 -16.10
CA MET A 41 7.77 -5.04 -15.35
C MET A 41 6.95 -6.31 -15.14
N VAL A 42 7.57 -7.46 -15.40
CA VAL A 42 7.03 -8.77 -14.99
C VAL A 42 7.83 -9.21 -13.78
N MET A 43 7.13 -9.58 -12.72
CA MET A 43 7.72 -10.08 -11.49
C MET A 43 7.03 -11.36 -11.06
N GLU A 44 7.68 -12.11 -10.16
CA GLU A 44 7.08 -13.25 -9.50
C GLU A 44 5.85 -12.81 -8.71
N TYR A 45 4.82 -13.65 -8.72
CA TYR A 45 3.63 -13.44 -7.90
C TYR A 45 3.93 -13.90 -6.48
N LEU A 46 3.82 -12.98 -5.52
CA LEU A 46 4.01 -13.25 -4.11
C LEU A 46 2.66 -13.56 -3.44
N GLU A 47 2.60 -14.67 -2.72
CA GLU A 47 1.47 -15.05 -1.86
C GLU A 47 1.73 -14.63 -0.41
N GLY A 48 0.67 -14.47 0.39
CA GLY A 48 0.76 -14.22 1.82
C GLY A 48 0.11 -12.91 2.27
N ASP A 49 0.48 -12.47 3.46
CA ASP A 49 -0.09 -11.27 4.08
C ASP A 49 0.63 -10.01 3.57
N GLU A 50 -0.17 -9.00 3.21
CA GLU A 50 0.37 -7.71 2.82
C GLU A 50 0.50 -6.80 4.04
N SER A 51 1.68 -6.20 4.16
CA SER A 51 1.99 -5.23 5.19
C SER A 51 2.67 -4.00 4.63
N SER A 52 2.74 -2.92 5.41
CA SER A 52 3.54 -1.76 5.03
C SER A 52 4.07 -1.05 6.25
N ALA A 53 5.27 -0.50 6.15
CA ALA A 53 5.80 0.50 7.07
C ALA A 53 5.59 1.89 6.47
N ASP A 54 4.72 2.68 7.07
CA ASP A 54 4.68 4.12 6.79
C ASP A 54 5.77 4.78 7.61
N THR A 55 6.63 5.54 6.94
CA THR A 55 7.80 6.18 7.52
C THR A 55 7.68 7.69 7.34
N PHE A 56 8.17 8.43 8.31
CA PHE A 56 8.23 9.88 8.30
C PHE A 56 9.60 10.31 8.82
N ASP A 57 10.42 10.83 7.91
CA ASP A 57 11.80 11.23 8.19
C ASP A 57 12.05 12.72 7.83
N GLY A 58 12.97 13.36 8.55
CA GLY A 58 13.38 14.75 8.33
C GLY A 58 14.39 15.29 9.34
N PHE A 59 14.58 14.65 10.51
CA PHE A 59 15.56 15.07 11.54
C PHE A 59 16.07 13.94 12.48
N GLY A 60 15.72 12.66 12.27
CA GLY A 60 16.01 11.63 13.29
C GLY A 60 15.16 10.37 13.15
N PRO A 61 15.01 9.55 14.22
CA PRO A 61 14.44 8.21 14.11
C PRO A 61 13.10 8.23 13.38
N THR A 62 13.01 7.41 12.35
CA THR A 62 11.86 7.28 11.46
C THR A 62 10.59 6.98 12.22
N LEU A 63 9.66 7.91 12.21
CA LEU A 63 8.35 7.76 12.84
C LEU A 63 7.42 7.00 11.90
N GLY A 64 6.62 6.08 12.43
CA GLY A 64 5.80 5.26 11.56
C GLY A 64 4.85 4.32 12.24
N PHE A 65 4.11 3.62 11.40
CA PHE A 65 3.19 2.58 11.82
C PHE A 65 3.15 1.49 10.76
N THR A 66 2.76 0.31 11.20
CA THR A 66 2.57 -0.78 10.29
C THR A 66 1.10 -1.00 10.01
N LYS A 67 0.80 -1.39 8.79
CA LYS A 67 -0.55 -1.79 8.38
C LYS A 67 -0.51 -3.26 8.07
N ILE A 68 -1.49 -4.01 8.56
CA ILE A 68 -1.86 -5.31 7.96
C ILE A 68 -3.09 -5.09 7.10
N ARG A 69 -3.02 -5.54 5.85
CA ARG A 69 -4.12 -5.45 4.89
C ARG A 69 -4.96 -6.72 4.96
N ARG A 70 -6.28 -6.58 5.16
CA ARG A 70 -7.20 -7.73 5.22
C ARG A 70 -8.13 -7.85 4.02
N ASP A 71 -8.41 -6.75 3.32
CA ASP A 71 -9.25 -6.77 2.11
C ASP A 71 -8.81 -5.72 1.08
N CYS A 72 -8.84 -6.11 -0.20
CA CYS A 72 -8.59 -5.28 -1.37
C CYS A 72 -9.75 -5.43 -2.35
N ARG A 73 -10.42 -4.33 -2.69
CA ARG A 73 -11.42 -4.33 -3.75
C ARG A 73 -11.08 -3.24 -4.75
N MET A 74 -11.01 -3.62 -6.03
CA MET A 74 -10.72 -2.71 -7.14
C MET A 74 -9.37 -1.98 -7.02
N GLY A 75 -8.37 -2.60 -6.39
CA GLY A 75 -7.06 -1.97 -6.14
C GLY A 75 -7.08 -0.91 -5.04
N VAL A 76 -8.24 -0.63 -4.44
CA VAL A 76 -8.39 0.22 -3.26
C VAL A 76 -8.41 -0.69 -2.03
N HIS A 77 -7.75 -0.26 -0.97
CA HIS A 77 -7.66 -1.00 0.26
C HIS A 77 -8.85 -0.65 1.17
N HIS A 78 -9.63 -1.64 1.63
CA HIS A 78 -10.90 -1.38 2.34
C HIS A 78 -10.81 -1.61 3.86
N ASP A 79 -9.90 -2.45 4.33
CA ASP A 79 -9.74 -2.78 5.75
C ASP A 79 -8.26 -2.87 6.11
N HIS A 80 -7.84 -2.00 7.04
CA HIS A 80 -6.52 -2.03 7.64
C HIS A 80 -6.61 -1.94 9.15
N THR A 81 -5.67 -2.62 9.78
CA THR A 81 -5.36 -2.40 11.19
C THR A 81 -3.97 -1.78 11.27
N ALA A 82 -3.88 -0.62 11.92
CA ALA A 82 -2.61 -0.08 12.38
C ALA A 82 -2.12 -0.96 13.52
N LEU A 83 -0.96 -1.56 13.33
CA LEU A 83 -0.25 -2.30 14.35
C LEU A 83 1.15 -1.68 14.50
N TYR A 84 1.74 -1.76 15.68
CA TYR A 84 3.15 -1.45 15.83
C TYR A 84 3.97 -2.74 15.71
N ASP A 85 4.77 -2.85 14.65
CA ASP A 85 5.74 -3.92 14.46
C ASP A 85 7.14 -3.29 14.29
N GLN A 86 7.96 -3.46 15.32
CA GLN A 86 9.31 -2.89 15.39
C GLN A 86 10.22 -3.41 14.26
N GLU A 87 10.12 -4.70 13.95
CA GLU A 87 10.99 -5.32 12.94
C GLU A 87 10.66 -4.75 11.56
N LEU A 88 9.38 -4.68 11.22
CA LEU A 88 8.94 -4.11 9.94
C LEU A 88 9.26 -2.61 9.84
N MET A 89 9.15 -1.86 10.94
CA MET A 89 9.57 -0.46 11.00
C MET A 89 11.08 -0.30 10.75
N ASP A 90 11.91 -1.18 11.31
CA ASP A 90 13.36 -1.19 11.07
C ASP A 90 13.72 -1.58 9.63
N TYR A 91 12.95 -2.46 8.99
CA TYR A 91 13.08 -2.70 7.54
C TYR A 91 12.73 -1.46 6.73
N GLY A 92 11.58 -0.83 6.99
CA GLY A 92 11.13 0.38 6.31
C GLY A 92 12.17 1.51 6.39
N ARG A 93 12.68 1.77 7.61
CA ARG A 93 13.73 2.76 7.86
C ARG A 93 14.98 2.50 7.03
N ARG A 94 15.51 1.28 7.04
CA ARG A 94 16.70 0.94 6.24
C ARG A 94 16.50 1.17 4.74
N VAL A 95 15.30 0.91 4.22
CA VAL A 95 14.95 1.16 2.81
C VAL A 95 14.99 2.66 2.52
N VAL A 96 14.34 3.48 3.36
CA VAL A 96 14.29 4.94 3.21
C VAL A 96 15.68 5.57 3.31
N GLU A 97 16.46 5.20 4.34
CA GLU A 97 17.84 5.65 4.54
C GLU A 97 18.71 5.30 3.33
N ARG A 98 18.58 4.07 2.80
CA ARG A 98 19.40 3.61 1.67
C ARG A 98 19.07 4.35 0.36
N LEU A 99 17.82 4.75 0.19
CA LEU A 99 17.33 5.47 -0.98
C LEU A 99 17.47 7.00 -0.83
N GLY A 100 17.81 7.51 0.36
CA GLY A 100 17.91 8.94 0.63
C GLY A 100 16.56 9.65 0.49
N LEU A 101 15.48 8.99 0.89
CA LEU A 101 14.13 9.56 0.83
C LEU A 101 13.82 10.31 2.13
N GLU A 102 13.13 11.44 1.99
CA GLU A 102 12.72 12.30 3.11
C GLU A 102 11.20 12.42 3.17
N TYR A 103 10.68 12.93 4.28
CA TYR A 103 9.26 13.10 4.55
C TYR A 103 8.50 11.76 4.57
N PHE A 104 7.29 11.73 4.02
CA PHE A 104 6.42 10.56 4.06
C PHE A 104 6.78 9.55 2.98
N VAL A 105 7.15 8.34 3.40
CA VAL A 105 7.38 7.22 2.51
C VAL A 105 6.61 6.00 3.01
N ASN A 106 5.80 5.40 2.15
CA ASN A 106 5.14 4.13 2.42
C ASN A 106 5.94 3.00 1.77
N VAL A 107 6.47 2.09 2.58
CA VAL A 107 7.22 0.91 2.14
C VAL A 107 6.32 -0.30 2.29
N GLN A 108 5.96 -0.94 1.17
CA GLN A 108 5.01 -2.05 1.14
C GLN A 108 5.72 -3.38 0.99
N PHE A 109 5.18 -4.38 1.68
CA PHE A 109 5.70 -5.73 1.73
C PHE A 109 4.59 -6.76 1.48
N MET A 110 4.96 -7.90 0.92
CA MET A 110 4.12 -9.10 0.84
C MET A 110 4.89 -10.26 1.44
N ASP A 111 4.36 -10.86 2.50
CA ASP A 111 5.02 -11.96 3.24
C ASP A 111 6.50 -11.67 3.59
N GLY A 112 6.77 -10.42 4.01
CA GLY A 112 8.11 -9.94 4.35
C GLY A 112 9.00 -9.53 3.17
N TYR A 113 8.61 -9.80 1.92
CA TYR A 113 9.33 -9.34 0.73
C TYR A 113 8.95 -7.89 0.38
N LEU A 114 9.95 -7.05 0.10
CA LEU A 114 9.73 -5.68 -0.38
C LEU A 114 9.02 -5.70 -1.74
N LEU A 115 7.84 -5.09 -1.80
CA LEU A 115 6.99 -5.02 -2.99
C LEU A 115 7.09 -3.65 -3.69
N GLU A 116 6.91 -2.57 -2.93
CA GLU A 116 6.82 -1.21 -3.49
C GLU A 116 7.34 -0.16 -2.50
N VAL A 117 7.95 0.91 -3.01
CA VAL A 117 8.32 2.09 -2.23
C VAL A 117 7.63 3.31 -2.82
N ASN A 118 6.76 3.93 -2.03
CA ASN A 118 5.96 5.09 -2.41
C ASN A 118 6.45 6.33 -1.65
N PRO A 119 7.18 7.27 -2.29
CA PRO A 119 7.59 8.53 -1.66
C PRO A 119 6.44 9.53 -1.59
N ARG A 120 5.34 9.11 -0.97
CA ARG A 120 4.11 9.88 -0.78
C ARG A 120 3.31 9.29 0.37
N ILE A 121 2.36 10.08 0.85
CA ILE A 121 1.32 9.59 1.75
C ILE A 121 0.48 8.53 1.00
N SER A 122 0.34 7.36 1.61
CA SER A 122 -0.55 6.29 1.18
C SER A 122 -1.88 6.38 1.95
N THR A 123 -2.69 5.34 1.89
CA THR A 123 -3.89 5.19 2.73
C THR A 123 -3.53 5.41 4.20
N MET A 124 -4.25 6.32 4.87
CA MET A 124 -3.79 6.91 6.12
C MET A 124 -4.81 6.84 7.25
N PHE A 125 -4.32 6.76 8.49
CA PHE A 125 -5.17 6.89 9.68
C PHE A 125 -5.21 8.34 10.13
N TYR A 126 -6.39 8.78 10.51
CA TYR A 126 -6.61 10.04 11.20
C TYR A 126 -7.14 9.74 12.59
N THR A 127 -6.50 10.31 13.59
CA THR A 127 -7.05 10.39 14.94
C THR A 127 -6.91 11.81 15.46
N GLU A 128 -7.58 12.14 16.55
CA GLU A 128 -7.41 13.43 17.22
C GLU A 128 -5.93 13.69 17.62
N ARG A 129 -5.16 12.63 17.83
CA ARG A 129 -3.76 12.70 18.25
C ARG A 129 -2.76 12.48 17.11
N PHE A 130 -3.23 12.12 15.91
CA PHE A 130 -2.36 11.78 14.79
C PHE A 130 -2.95 12.19 13.44
N ASN A 131 -2.25 13.09 12.75
CA ASN A 131 -2.61 13.60 11.43
C ASN A 131 -1.32 13.80 10.59
N MET A 132 -1.05 12.86 9.67
CA MET A 132 0.19 12.89 8.87
C MET A 132 0.39 14.18 8.07
N PRO A 133 -0.56 14.67 7.25
CA PRO A 133 -0.40 15.95 6.55
C PRO A 133 -0.02 17.11 7.49
N ALA A 134 -0.68 17.21 8.65
CA ALA A 134 -0.39 18.25 9.63
C ALA A 134 1.03 18.12 10.21
N LEU A 135 1.47 16.89 10.49
CA LEU A 135 2.84 16.60 10.92
C LEU A 135 3.88 16.95 9.84
N GLY A 136 3.59 16.66 8.57
CA GLY A 136 4.40 17.08 7.42
C GLY A 136 4.63 18.59 7.37
N VAL A 137 3.56 19.36 7.54
CA VAL A 137 3.62 20.83 7.57
C VAL A 137 4.39 21.31 8.80
N LYS A 138 4.09 20.77 9.99
CA LYS A 138 4.83 21.12 11.21
C LYS A 138 6.33 20.84 11.04
N LEU A 139 6.70 19.71 10.43
CA LEU A 139 8.10 19.34 10.21
C LEU A 139 8.80 20.33 9.29
N ALA A 140 8.17 20.67 8.17
CA ALA A 140 8.69 21.66 7.23
C ALA A 140 8.86 23.05 7.87
N LEU A 141 8.12 23.35 8.93
CA LEU A 141 8.21 24.58 9.71
C LEU A 141 9.13 24.48 10.94
N GLY A 142 9.70 23.31 11.24
CA GLY A 142 10.52 23.09 12.45
C GLY A 142 9.71 23.07 13.76
N LEU A 143 8.43 22.68 13.69
CA LEU A 143 7.47 22.73 14.80
C LEU A 143 7.07 21.34 15.35
N VAL A 144 7.81 20.28 15.01
CA VAL A 144 7.50 18.92 15.49
C VAL A 144 8.25 18.65 16.79
N ASP A 145 7.51 18.19 17.80
CA ASP A 145 8.04 17.54 19.00
C ASP A 145 7.91 16.01 18.80
N GLU A 146 8.96 15.25 19.10
CA GLU A 146 8.99 13.78 18.96
C GLU A 146 7.84 13.09 19.71
N ALA A 147 7.36 13.70 20.80
CA ALA A 147 6.24 13.19 21.59
C ALA A 147 4.86 13.28 20.89
N GLU A 148 4.71 14.12 19.84
CA GLU A 148 3.44 14.28 19.11
C GLU A 148 3.15 13.16 18.11
N VAL A 149 4.10 12.24 17.88
CA VAL A 149 4.06 11.30 16.74
C VAL A 149 4.03 9.84 17.18
N THR A 150 3.24 9.54 18.21
CA THR A 150 2.90 8.15 18.53
C THR A 150 1.49 7.83 18.05
N LEU A 151 1.39 6.89 17.11
CA LEU A 151 0.11 6.29 16.78
C LEU A 151 -0.29 5.32 17.90
N PRO A 152 -1.54 5.39 18.40
CA PRO A 152 -2.07 4.35 19.25
C PRO A 152 -2.08 3.00 18.51
N ASP A 153 -1.62 1.94 19.16
CA ASP A 153 -1.66 0.58 18.61
C ASP A 153 -3.11 0.05 18.52
N GLY A 154 -3.37 -0.81 17.55
CA GLY A 154 -4.68 -1.47 17.39
C GLY A 154 -5.79 -0.61 16.78
N ILE A 155 -5.48 0.57 16.21
CA ILE A 155 -6.48 1.37 15.50
C ILE A 155 -6.89 0.65 14.21
N ARG A 156 -8.18 0.38 14.05
CA ARG A 156 -8.75 -0.15 12.81
C ARG A 156 -9.37 0.96 11.99
N SER A 157 -9.11 0.96 10.69
CA SER A 157 -9.79 1.81 9.73
C SER A 157 -10.47 0.95 8.69
N GLN A 158 -11.77 1.19 8.50
CA GLN A 158 -12.54 0.65 7.41
C GLN A 158 -12.96 1.80 6.51
N TYR A 159 -12.62 1.69 5.23
CA TYR A 159 -13.00 2.67 4.22
C TYR A 159 -14.38 2.31 3.67
N TYR A 160 -15.31 3.26 3.75
CA TYR A 160 -16.57 3.19 3.02
C TYR A 160 -16.46 4.10 1.80
N LEU A 161 -16.30 3.50 0.62
CA LEU A 161 -16.37 4.24 -0.63
C LEU A 161 -17.84 4.49 -0.98
N ASP A 162 -18.35 5.71 -0.79
CA ASP A 162 -19.69 6.07 -1.27
C ASP A 162 -19.66 6.34 -2.77
N LEU A 163 -19.89 5.27 -3.55
CA LEU A 163 -19.88 5.28 -5.01
C LEU A 163 -21.04 6.09 -5.64
N ARG A 164 -21.96 6.66 -4.85
CA ARG A 164 -23.07 7.49 -5.35
C ARG A 164 -22.62 8.76 -6.10
N SER A 165 -21.35 9.13 -6.00
CA SER A 165 -20.76 10.32 -6.62
C SER A 165 -20.10 10.07 -7.98
N TYR A 166 -20.00 8.82 -8.44
CA TYR A 166 -19.36 8.47 -9.74
C TYR A 166 -20.35 8.06 -10.85
N GLY A 167 -21.66 8.07 -10.56
CA GLY A 167 -22.71 7.87 -11.56
C GLY A 167 -23.35 9.20 -11.96
N GLY A 168 -22.67 9.97 -12.81
CA GLY A 168 -23.20 11.16 -13.49
C GLY A 168 -23.10 10.99 -14.99
#